data_AF-A0A7W0EVZ8-F1
#
_entry.id   AF-A0A7W0EVZ8-F1
#
_cell.length_a   1.000
_cell.length_b   1.000
_cell.length_c   1.000
_cell.angle_alpha   90.00
_cell.angle_beta   90.00
_cell.angle_gamma   90.00
#
_symmetry.space_group_name_H-M   'P 1'
#
loop_
_entity.id
_entity.type
_entity.pdbx_description
1 polymer ?
#
loop_
_entity_poly.entity_id
_entity_poly.type
_entity_poly.pdbx_seq_one_letter_code
_entity_poly.pdbx_strand_id
1 'polypeptide(L)'
;MLKKTLMLAIAVGLTYISGAATGLYADQGEEIVGHPMPKYSRAVQAVETDDTLLLTQDRIDKVKKFFEQNGKDGDRIEVLPEEDRQAYQMRFFAKIQGTERSVPLVKFEEKTPDSNMHPALGELKGLFMMGKHSEVEYQGLENQYKNLHLAYFRQVSDDQGGTVAEGEKIYRKAYDQAHGKANTTAFAPDPNQKARAQDMKKQMQEMKAKGDIAGMMNMAQQFNKAPGQTQPGAAAMDEMNKDTWDLWVKCLEDIAKVAYWTRIEYAASPR
;
A
#
# COMPACT_ATOMS: atom_id res chain seq x y z
N MET A 1 -61.85 12.24 6.30
CA MET A 1 -61.30 10.95 6.80
C MET A 1 -60.66 10.23 5.62
N LEU A 2 -59.42 9.73 5.83
CA LEU A 2 -58.60 8.88 4.95
C LEU A 2 -58.12 9.48 3.60
N LYS A 3 -56.88 9.28 3.13
CA LYS A 3 -55.61 8.80 3.70
C LYS A 3 -54.52 9.29 2.73
N LYS A 4 -53.46 9.90 3.26
CA LYS A 4 -52.25 10.30 2.53
C LYS A 4 -51.40 9.06 2.24
N THR A 5 -50.90 8.93 1.02
CA THR A 5 -49.74 8.09 0.71
C THR A 5 -48.86 8.88 -0.25
N LEU A 6 -47.86 9.59 0.29
CA LEU A 6 -46.81 10.24 -0.48
C LEU A 6 -45.57 9.36 -0.36
N MET A 7 -45.11 8.81 -1.49
CA MET A 7 -43.87 8.04 -1.58
C MET A 7 -42.67 8.96 -1.30
N LEU A 8 -41.82 8.54 -0.36
CA LEU A 8 -40.52 9.15 -0.10
C LEU A 8 -39.49 8.42 -0.98
N ALA A 9 -39.04 9.06 -2.06
CA ALA A 9 -37.86 8.62 -2.80
C ALA A 9 -36.64 9.38 -2.24
N ILE A 10 -35.81 8.69 -1.46
CA ILE A 10 -34.51 9.20 -1.03
C ILE A 10 -33.52 8.90 -2.17
N ALA A 11 -33.23 9.91 -2.97
CA ALA A 11 -32.08 9.90 -3.86
C ALA A 11 -30.87 10.41 -3.07
N VAL A 12 -30.02 9.49 -2.59
CA VAL A 12 -28.69 9.84 -2.09
C VAL A 12 -27.78 10.00 -3.31
N GLY A 13 -27.67 11.23 -3.81
CA GLY A 13 -26.65 11.60 -4.77
C GLY A 13 -25.34 11.90 -4.04
N LEU A 14 -24.36 10.99 -4.15
CA LEU A 14 -22.96 11.34 -3.94
C LEU A 14 -22.53 12.27 -5.08
N THR A 15 -22.43 13.56 -4.80
CA THR A 15 -21.67 14.48 -5.64
C THR A 15 -20.26 14.61 -5.09
N TYR A 16 -19.30 14.00 -5.79
CA TYR A 16 -17.90 14.40 -5.77
C TYR A 16 -17.83 15.86 -6.26
N ILE A 17 -17.39 16.78 -5.40
CA ILE A 17 -17.02 18.14 -5.82
C ILE A 17 -15.50 18.25 -5.64
N SER A 18 -14.82 18.20 -6.78
CA SER A 18 -13.44 18.65 -6.93
C SER A 18 -13.43 20.17 -7.09
N GLY A 19 -12.52 20.85 -6.39
CA GLY A 19 -12.02 22.19 -6.74
C GLY A 19 -12.94 23.37 -6.46
N ALA A 20 -12.72 23.98 -5.28
CA ALA A 20 -13.07 25.34 -4.82
C ALA A 20 -13.61 25.24 -3.39
N ALA A 21 -13.15 26.13 -2.51
CA ALA A 21 -13.46 26.16 -1.08
C ALA A 21 -14.89 25.67 -0.77
N THR A 22 -15.00 24.52 -0.10
CA THR A 22 -16.27 23.91 0.28
C THR A 22 -16.86 24.68 1.47
N GLY A 23 -17.43 25.84 1.18
CA GLY A 23 -18.30 26.54 2.11
C GLY A 23 -19.54 25.70 2.39
N LEU A 24 -19.75 25.33 3.66
CA LEU A 24 -21.02 24.78 4.11
C LEU A 24 -21.98 25.95 4.34
N TYR A 25 -23.00 26.06 3.49
CA TYR A 25 -24.03 27.10 3.61
C TYR A 25 -24.95 26.81 4.81
N ALA A 26 -25.13 27.79 5.69
CA ALA A 26 -26.29 27.83 6.58
C ALA A 26 -27.53 28.30 5.82
N ASP A 27 -28.73 27.96 6.32
CA ASP A 27 -30.04 28.28 5.74
C ASP A 27 -30.32 29.79 5.55
N GLN A 28 -29.36 30.68 5.84
CA GLN A 28 -29.44 32.13 5.63
C GLN A 28 -28.16 32.78 5.07
N GLY A 29 -27.24 32.00 4.49
CA GLY A 29 -26.11 32.54 3.72
C GLY A 29 -24.85 32.95 4.51
N GLU A 30 -24.78 32.72 5.83
CA GLU A 30 -23.49 32.78 6.54
C GLU A 30 -22.66 31.53 6.20
N GLU A 31 -21.56 31.74 5.49
CA GLU A 31 -20.64 30.71 5.03
C GLU A 31 -19.55 30.46 6.09
N ILE A 32 -19.38 29.21 6.52
CA ILE A 32 -18.17 28.80 7.22
C ILE A 32 -17.11 28.46 6.18
N VAL A 33 -16.11 29.33 6.05
CA VAL A 33 -15.00 29.14 5.11
C VAL A 33 -13.79 28.65 5.89
N GLY A 34 -13.31 27.45 5.52
CA GLY A 34 -12.04 26.95 6.03
C GLY A 34 -10.90 27.86 5.59
N HIS A 35 -9.88 28.01 6.42
CA HIS A 35 -8.69 28.78 6.04
C HIS A 35 -7.58 27.85 5.53
N PRO A 36 -6.70 28.34 4.65
CA PRO A 36 -5.54 27.58 4.25
C PRO A 36 -4.65 27.31 5.47
N MET A 37 -4.09 26.11 5.50
CA MET A 37 -3.14 25.67 6.51
C MET A 37 -1.70 25.95 6.07
N PRO A 38 -0.77 26.18 7.01
CA PRO A 38 0.64 26.28 6.69
C PRO A 38 1.15 24.98 6.07
N LYS A 39 1.97 25.11 5.02
CA LYS A 39 2.63 23.97 4.39
C LYS A 39 3.62 23.33 5.35
N TYR A 40 3.56 22.01 5.49
CA TYR A 40 4.55 21.26 6.24
C TYR A 40 5.87 21.22 5.43
N SER A 41 6.86 22.01 5.82
CA SER A 41 8.07 22.26 5.03
C SER A 41 8.95 21.02 4.77
N ARG A 42 8.82 19.99 5.60
CA ARG A 42 9.52 18.70 5.48
C ARG A 42 8.72 17.65 4.70
N ALA A 43 7.62 18.05 4.05
CA ALA A 43 6.83 17.18 3.19
C ALA A 43 7.12 17.46 1.71
N VAL A 44 7.00 16.41 0.92
CA VAL A 44 7.08 16.42 -0.54
C VAL A 44 5.73 16.03 -1.13
N GLN A 45 5.45 16.36 -2.38
CA GLN A 45 4.21 15.93 -3.02
C GLN A 45 4.18 14.41 -3.19
N ALA A 46 3.01 13.82 -2.89
CA ALA A 46 2.76 12.41 -3.16
C ALA A 46 2.60 12.14 -4.66
N VAL A 47 1.97 13.09 -5.37
CA VAL A 47 1.77 13.12 -6.81
C VAL A 47 2.22 14.49 -7.29
N GLU A 48 3.07 14.58 -8.30
CA GLU A 48 3.68 15.84 -8.75
C GLU A 48 2.65 16.93 -9.09
N THR A 49 1.47 16.53 -9.59
CA THR A 49 0.38 17.42 -9.99
C THR A 49 -0.57 17.80 -8.86
N ASP A 50 -0.40 17.22 -7.66
CA ASP A 50 -1.28 17.45 -6.51
C ASP A 50 -0.49 18.16 -5.40
N ASP A 51 -0.83 19.42 -5.12
CA ASP A 51 -0.22 20.22 -4.06
C ASP A 51 -0.92 20.07 -2.70
N THR A 52 -2.03 19.33 -2.66
CA THR A 52 -2.81 19.06 -1.45
C THR A 52 -2.45 17.74 -0.80
N LEU A 53 -1.90 16.78 -1.57
CA LEU A 53 -1.47 15.48 -1.06
C LEU A 53 0.05 15.42 -0.92
N LEU A 54 0.53 15.43 0.33
CA LEU A 54 1.95 15.42 0.66
C LEU A 54 2.34 14.19 1.50
N LEU A 55 3.62 13.86 1.48
CA LEU A 55 4.25 12.79 2.26
C LEU A 55 5.45 13.33 3.04
N THR A 56 5.67 12.83 4.25
CA THR A 56 6.87 13.18 5.04
C THR A 56 7.50 11.97 5.73
N GLN A 57 8.82 12.04 5.90
CA GLN A 57 9.60 11.06 6.68
C GLN A 57 9.51 11.31 8.19
N ASP A 58 8.79 12.33 8.62
CA ASP A 58 8.45 12.50 10.04
C ASP A 58 7.30 11.57 10.44
N ARG A 59 7.27 11.19 11.72
CA ARG A 59 6.18 10.41 12.31
C ARG A 59 4.99 11.29 12.63
N ILE A 60 3.81 10.68 12.76
CA ILE A 60 2.54 11.39 12.87
C ILE A 60 2.49 12.35 14.06
N ASP A 61 3.11 12.02 15.19
CA ASP A 61 3.15 12.87 16.39
C ASP A 61 3.85 14.21 16.14
N LYS A 62 4.89 14.20 15.30
CA LYS A 62 5.63 15.41 14.95
C LYS A 62 4.82 16.30 14.01
N VAL A 63 4.12 15.69 13.05
CA VAL A 63 3.19 16.38 12.15
C VAL A 63 2.03 16.99 12.95
N LYS A 64 1.45 16.22 13.86
CA LYS A 64 0.41 16.67 14.80
C LYS A 64 0.88 17.90 15.57
N LYS A 65 2.04 17.82 16.22
CA LYS A 65 2.60 18.93 17.00
C LYS A 65 2.81 20.19 16.17
N PHE A 66 3.24 20.07 14.92
CA PHE A 66 3.36 21.21 14.02
C PHE A 66 2.01 21.91 13.80
N PHE A 67 0.97 21.15 13.50
CA PHE A 67 -0.36 21.71 13.28
C PHE A 67 -0.99 22.29 14.54
N GLU A 68 -0.74 21.70 15.71
CA GLU A 68 -1.15 22.28 17.00
C GLU A 68 -0.47 23.64 17.25
N GLN A 69 0.81 23.78 16.89
CA GLN A 69 1.58 25.00 17.12
C GLN A 69 1.26 26.13 16.14
N ASN A 70 0.74 25.79 14.96
CA ASN A 70 0.45 26.76 13.91
C ASN A 70 -1.06 26.90 13.62
N GLY A 71 -1.90 26.29 14.45
CA GLY A 71 -3.34 26.46 14.40
C GLY A 71 -3.77 27.86 14.78
N LYS A 72 -4.98 28.23 14.37
CA LYS A 72 -5.64 29.47 14.74
C LYS A 72 -6.73 29.20 15.78
N ASP A 73 -7.22 30.28 16.38
CA ASP A 73 -8.38 30.21 17.26
C ASP A 73 -9.57 29.55 16.54
N GLY A 74 -10.14 28.52 17.16
CA GLY A 74 -11.21 27.71 16.57
C GLY A 74 -10.72 26.40 15.96
N ASP A 75 -9.43 26.24 15.69
CA ASP A 75 -8.89 24.98 15.17
C ASP A 75 -8.77 23.93 16.26
N ARG A 76 -9.17 22.70 15.94
CA ARG A 76 -9.03 21.54 16.82
C ARG A 76 -8.63 20.32 16.02
N ILE A 77 -7.77 19.50 16.61
CA ILE A 77 -7.38 18.22 16.06
C ILE A 77 -8.22 17.13 16.71
N GLU A 78 -8.97 16.41 15.88
CA GLU A 78 -9.77 15.27 16.28
C GLU A 78 -9.09 13.97 15.84
N VAL A 79 -9.21 12.92 16.64
CA VAL A 79 -8.81 11.57 16.26
C VAL A 79 -9.86 11.03 15.31
N LEU A 80 -9.44 10.51 14.15
CA LEU A 80 -10.30 9.75 13.27
C LEU A 80 -10.13 8.27 13.59
N PRO A 81 -11.18 7.57 14.06
CA PRO A 81 -11.11 6.14 14.28
C PRO A 81 -11.03 5.42 12.93
N GLU A 82 -9.87 4.85 12.63
CA GLU A 82 -9.63 3.99 11.47
C GLU A 82 -9.05 2.66 11.96
N GLU A 83 -9.46 1.53 11.37
CA GLU A 83 -9.06 0.19 11.85
C GLU A 83 -7.60 -0.13 11.54
N ASP A 84 -7.08 0.35 10.41
CA ASP A 84 -5.74 0.07 9.88
C ASP A 84 -4.77 1.25 9.96
N ARG A 85 -5.20 2.38 10.56
CA ARG A 85 -4.45 3.63 10.56
C ARG A 85 -4.67 4.43 11.84
N GLN A 86 -3.61 5.12 12.25
CA GLN A 86 -3.72 6.23 13.17
C GLN A 86 -3.93 7.48 12.32
N ALA A 87 -5.12 8.07 12.41
CA ALA A 87 -5.49 9.23 11.62
C ALA A 87 -5.98 10.37 12.51
N TYR A 88 -5.66 11.59 12.10
CA TYR A 88 -6.12 12.82 12.73
C TYR A 88 -6.68 13.77 11.68
N GLN A 89 -7.68 14.55 12.08
CA GLN A 89 -8.25 15.62 11.27
C GLN A 89 -8.22 16.92 12.05
N MET A 90 -7.52 17.91 11.52
CA MET A 90 -7.71 19.28 11.98
C MET A 90 -8.94 19.87 11.32
N ARG A 91 -9.81 20.47 12.14
CA ARG A 91 -11.03 21.16 11.69
C ARG A 91 -11.08 22.54 12.32
N PHE A 92 -11.60 23.51 11.57
CA PHE A 92 -11.96 24.82 12.09
C PHE A 92 -13.38 24.77 12.63
N PHE A 93 -13.59 25.23 13.87
CA PHE A 93 -14.90 25.32 14.53
C PHE A 93 -15.31 26.78 14.72
N ALA A 94 -16.53 27.11 14.29
CA ALA A 94 -17.12 28.43 14.49
C ALA A 94 -18.55 28.30 15.02
N LYS A 95 -18.95 29.24 15.89
CA LYS A 95 -20.34 29.37 16.32
C LYS A 95 -21.09 30.27 15.35
N ILE A 96 -22.05 29.71 14.64
CA ILE A 96 -22.93 30.42 13.71
C ILE A 96 -24.36 30.28 14.25
N GLN A 97 -24.99 31.42 14.56
CA GLN A 97 -26.36 31.47 15.12
C GLN A 97 -26.53 30.58 16.37
N GLY A 98 -25.52 30.55 17.24
CA GLY A 98 -25.54 29.75 18.48
C GLY A 98 -25.26 28.25 18.29
N THR A 99 -25.13 27.77 17.05
CA THR A 99 -24.75 26.38 16.74
C THR A 99 -23.28 26.31 16.34
N GLU A 100 -22.54 25.39 16.93
CA GLU A 100 -21.17 25.12 16.52
C GLU A 100 -21.16 24.32 15.21
N ARG A 101 -20.44 24.82 14.21
CA ARG A 101 -20.21 24.17 12.92
C ARG A 101 -18.72 23.98 12.70
N SER A 102 -18.35 22.98 11.89
CA SER A 102 -16.95 22.72 11.60
C SER A 102 -16.68 22.35 10.14
N VAL A 103 -15.50 22.74 9.67
CA VAL A 103 -14.99 22.42 8.32
C VAL A 103 -13.61 21.77 8.43
N PRO A 104 -13.32 20.72 7.64
CA PRO A 104 -12.02 20.08 7.63
C PRO A 104 -10.95 21.00 7.01
N LEU A 105 -9.74 20.98 7.57
CA LEU A 105 -8.61 21.76 7.09
C LEU A 105 -7.47 20.89 6.56
N VAL A 106 -7.03 19.92 7.36
CA VAL A 106 -5.97 18.98 7.00
C VAL A 106 -6.15 17.65 7.71
N LYS A 107 -6.05 16.55 6.97
CA LYS A 107 -5.96 15.19 7.48
C LYS A 107 -4.49 14.77 7.49
N PHE A 108 -4.07 14.05 8.50
CA PHE A 108 -2.77 13.38 8.47
C PHE A 108 -2.87 12.01 9.13
N GLU A 109 -2.21 11.03 8.52
CA GLU A 109 -2.36 9.62 8.87
C GLU A 109 -1.05 8.84 8.73
N GLU A 110 -0.95 7.78 9.52
CA GLU A 110 0.13 6.80 9.54
C GLU A 110 -0.49 5.41 9.64
N LYS A 111 0.01 4.46 8.84
CA LYS A 111 -0.48 3.07 8.88
C LYS A 111 -0.12 2.43 10.21
N THR A 112 -1.04 1.70 10.81
CA THR A 112 -0.75 0.93 12.02
C THR A 112 -0.07 -0.39 11.69
N PRO A 113 0.82 -0.91 12.56
CA PRO A 113 1.47 -2.20 12.34
C PRO A 113 0.48 -3.33 12.10
N ASP A 114 0.75 -4.14 11.07
CA ASP A 114 0.08 -5.42 10.83
C ASP A 114 1.12 -6.56 10.81
N SER A 115 0.69 -7.78 10.48
CA SER A 115 1.57 -8.94 10.39
C SER A 115 2.26 -9.08 9.02
N ASN A 116 2.03 -8.17 8.09
CA ASN A 116 2.58 -8.24 6.75
C ASN A 116 4.06 -7.84 6.78
N MET A 117 4.81 -8.41 5.84
CA MET A 117 6.21 -8.07 5.64
C MET A 117 6.39 -7.59 4.20
N HIS A 118 7.38 -6.74 3.99
CA HIS A 118 7.74 -6.35 2.64
C HIS A 118 8.20 -7.60 1.84
N PRO A 119 7.78 -7.79 0.58
CA PRO A 119 8.13 -8.97 -0.21
C PRO A 119 9.63 -9.28 -0.26
N ALA A 120 10.49 -8.25 -0.38
CA ALA A 120 11.95 -8.41 -0.34
C ALA A 120 12.49 -9.01 0.98
N LEU A 121 11.81 -8.81 2.13
CA LEU A 121 12.15 -9.54 3.37
C LEU A 121 11.74 -11.01 3.29
N GLY A 122 10.68 -11.33 2.55
CA GLY A 122 10.31 -12.72 2.25
C GLY A 122 11.36 -13.45 1.42
N GLU A 123 11.96 -12.77 0.45
CA GLU A 123 13.06 -13.29 -0.36
C GLU A 123 14.31 -13.59 0.49
N LEU A 124 14.71 -12.66 1.36
CA LEU A 124 15.79 -12.88 2.32
C LEU A 124 15.49 -14.03 3.28
N LYS A 125 14.24 -14.14 3.75
CA LYS A 125 13.81 -15.26 4.60
C LYS A 125 13.97 -16.59 3.87
N GLY A 126 13.63 -16.64 2.58
CA GLY A 126 13.86 -17.81 1.73
C GLY A 126 15.33 -18.23 1.69
N LEU A 127 16.24 -17.29 1.46
CA LEU A 127 17.69 -17.54 1.42
C LEU A 127 18.23 -18.04 2.77
N PHE A 128 17.77 -17.45 3.88
CA PHE A 128 18.06 -17.92 5.23
C PHE A 128 17.55 -19.35 5.46
N MET A 129 16.28 -19.64 5.15
CA MET A 129 15.71 -20.98 5.34
C MET A 129 16.37 -22.07 4.49
N MET A 130 16.98 -21.69 3.37
CA MET A 130 17.81 -22.59 2.55
C MET A 130 19.23 -22.79 3.10
N GLY A 131 19.57 -22.18 4.24
CA GLY A 131 20.88 -22.31 4.89
C GLY A 131 21.99 -21.53 4.20
N LYS A 132 21.67 -20.56 3.34
CA LYS A 132 22.68 -19.74 2.64
C LYS A 132 23.24 -18.60 3.50
N HIS A 133 22.44 -18.11 4.44
CA HIS A 133 22.77 -16.98 5.33
C HIS A 133 22.35 -17.31 6.76
N SER A 134 22.95 -16.63 7.74
CA SER A 134 22.66 -16.89 9.16
C SER A 134 21.35 -16.27 9.62
N GLU A 135 20.77 -16.85 10.68
CA GLU A 135 19.57 -16.29 11.32
C GLU A 135 19.83 -14.88 11.89
N VAL A 136 21.04 -14.65 12.41
CA VAL A 136 21.42 -13.37 13.03
C VAL A 136 21.45 -12.26 11.98
N GLU A 137 21.98 -12.52 10.78
CA GLU A 137 21.96 -11.57 9.66
C GLU A 137 20.53 -11.25 9.24
N TYR A 138 19.68 -12.28 9.11
CA TYR A 138 18.27 -12.10 8.77
C TYR A 138 17.52 -11.28 9.83
N GLN A 139 17.65 -11.60 11.12
CA GLN A 139 16.99 -10.87 12.20
C GLN A 139 17.46 -9.42 12.29
N GLY A 140 18.72 -9.12 11.97
CA GLY A 140 19.23 -7.76 11.87
C GLY A 140 18.48 -6.95 10.82
N LEU A 141 18.36 -7.50 9.61
CA LEU A 141 17.65 -6.86 8.49
C LEU A 141 16.13 -6.79 8.73
N GLU A 142 15.54 -7.85 9.28
CA GLU A 142 14.12 -7.86 9.64
C GLU A 142 13.82 -6.76 10.64
N ASN A 143 14.59 -6.62 11.72
CA ASN A 143 14.36 -5.56 12.70
C ASN A 143 14.51 -4.16 12.12
N GLN A 144 15.44 -3.99 11.18
CA GLN A 144 15.68 -2.72 10.51
C GLN A 144 14.57 -2.34 9.53
N TYR A 145 14.05 -3.32 8.77
CA TYR A 145 13.20 -3.05 7.61
C TYR A 145 11.76 -3.58 7.73
N LYS A 146 11.40 -4.30 8.81
CA LYS A 146 10.07 -4.88 8.98
C LYS A 146 8.94 -3.87 8.79
N ASN A 147 9.15 -2.60 9.16
CA ASN A 147 8.14 -1.56 9.06
C ASN A 147 8.02 -0.93 7.65
N LEU A 148 8.88 -1.28 6.68
CA LEU A 148 8.81 -0.66 5.34
C LEU A 148 7.48 -0.91 4.62
N HIS A 149 6.75 -1.99 4.94
CA HIS A 149 5.41 -2.23 4.38
C HIS A 149 4.37 -1.16 4.82
N LEU A 150 4.61 -0.50 5.96
CA LEU A 150 3.76 0.57 6.48
C LEU A 150 4.01 1.92 5.81
N ALA A 151 5.11 2.06 5.06
CA ALA A 151 5.44 3.31 4.41
C ALA A 151 4.45 3.69 3.32
N TYR A 152 4.35 4.99 3.09
CA TYR A 152 3.81 5.61 1.90
C TYR A 152 4.96 5.93 0.93
N PHE A 153 4.64 5.98 -0.35
CA PHE A 153 5.60 6.26 -1.42
C PHE A 153 4.99 7.26 -2.38
N ARG A 154 5.85 8.09 -2.98
CA ARG A 154 5.44 8.96 -4.09
C ARG A 154 5.00 8.12 -5.28
N GLN A 155 4.10 8.68 -6.05
CA GLN A 155 3.69 8.17 -7.34
C GLN A 155 4.64 8.71 -8.40
N VAL A 156 5.30 7.81 -9.13
CA VAL A 156 6.29 8.14 -10.15
C VAL A 156 5.92 7.47 -11.47
N SER A 157 6.37 8.04 -12.59
CA SER A 157 6.15 7.43 -13.89
C SER A 157 6.90 6.09 -14.01
N ASP A 158 6.18 5.06 -14.45
CA ASP A 158 6.78 3.80 -14.84
C ASP A 158 7.36 3.87 -16.27
N ASP A 159 8.11 2.84 -16.65
CA ASP A 159 8.79 2.81 -17.95
C ASP A 159 7.82 2.53 -19.13
N GLN A 160 6.51 2.36 -18.85
CA GLN A 160 5.43 2.11 -19.79
C GLN A 160 4.43 3.28 -19.87
N GLY A 161 4.73 4.42 -19.24
CA GLY A 161 3.87 5.61 -19.22
C GLY A 161 2.73 5.56 -18.21
N GLY A 162 2.66 4.51 -17.39
CA GLY A 162 1.81 4.41 -16.21
C GLY A 162 2.42 5.12 -14.99
N THR A 163 1.72 5.04 -13.86
CA THR A 163 2.15 5.59 -12.57
C THR A 163 2.22 4.47 -11.55
N VAL A 164 3.32 4.42 -10.79
CA VAL A 164 3.60 3.38 -9.81
C VAL A 164 4.17 4.00 -8.53
N ALA A 165 3.98 3.34 -7.40
CA ALA A 165 4.67 3.71 -6.17
C ALA A 165 6.20 3.59 -6.34
N GLU A 166 6.95 4.58 -5.88
CA GLU A 166 8.42 4.62 -5.99
C GLU A 166 9.09 3.38 -5.38
N GLY A 167 8.61 2.91 -4.22
CA GLY A 167 9.10 1.68 -3.59
C GLY A 167 8.82 0.42 -4.43
N GLU A 168 7.68 0.36 -5.12
CA GLU A 168 7.36 -0.74 -6.02
C GLU A 168 8.24 -0.74 -7.28
N LYS A 169 8.57 0.45 -7.82
CA LYS A 169 9.52 0.56 -8.94
C LYS A 169 10.90 0.00 -8.58
N ILE A 170 11.38 0.30 -7.37
CA ILE A 170 12.65 -0.23 -6.85
C ILE A 170 12.57 -1.75 -6.69
N TYR A 171 11.50 -2.25 -6.07
CA TYR A 171 11.28 -3.69 -5.88
C TYR A 171 11.23 -4.45 -7.21
N ARG A 172 10.43 -3.99 -8.18
CA ARG A 172 10.32 -4.63 -9.51
C ARG A 172 11.67 -4.71 -10.21
N LYS A 173 12.49 -3.65 -10.11
CA LYS A 173 13.85 -3.65 -10.66
C LYS A 173 14.75 -4.71 -10.02
N ALA A 174 14.70 -4.85 -8.69
CA ALA A 174 15.45 -5.90 -7.99
C ALA A 174 14.94 -7.30 -8.36
N TYR A 175 13.62 -7.47 -8.42
CA TYR A 175 12.98 -8.72 -8.83
C TYR A 175 13.40 -9.15 -10.24
N ASP A 176 13.38 -8.23 -11.21
CA ASP A 176 13.82 -8.51 -12.58
C ASP A 176 15.32 -8.87 -12.66
N GLN A 177 16.15 -8.36 -11.75
CA GLN A 177 17.57 -8.72 -11.65
C GLN A 177 17.78 -10.10 -10.99
N ALA A 178 16.94 -10.45 -10.03
CA ALA A 178 16.98 -11.72 -9.32
C ALA A 178 16.50 -12.87 -10.22
N HIS A 179 15.34 -12.72 -10.85
CA HIS A 179 14.61 -13.78 -11.56
C HIS A 179 14.58 -13.62 -13.09
N GLY A 180 15.21 -12.57 -13.62
CA GLY A 180 15.06 -12.17 -15.00
C GLY A 180 13.79 -11.35 -15.22
N LYS A 181 13.73 -10.61 -16.34
CA LYS A 181 12.51 -9.87 -16.70
C LYS A 181 11.37 -10.88 -16.83
N ALA A 182 10.33 -10.73 -16.03
CA ALA A 182 9.07 -11.35 -16.35
C ALA A 182 8.65 -10.79 -17.72
N ASN A 183 8.69 -11.61 -18.77
CA ASN A 183 7.96 -11.30 -19.99
C ASN A 183 6.48 -11.32 -19.60
N THR A 184 5.98 -10.21 -19.07
CA THR A 184 4.55 -9.98 -18.86
C THR A 184 3.92 -9.70 -20.21
N THR A 185 4.02 -10.64 -21.14
CA THR A 185 2.89 -10.87 -22.04
C THR A 185 1.76 -11.34 -21.15
N ALA A 186 0.72 -10.52 -21.05
CA ALA A 186 -0.51 -10.83 -20.33
C ALA A 186 -0.87 -12.32 -20.52
N PHE A 187 -0.81 -13.10 -19.44
CA PHE A 187 -1.39 -14.43 -19.44
C PHE A 187 -2.89 -14.24 -19.68
N ALA A 188 -3.33 -14.45 -20.91
CA ALA A 188 -4.73 -14.75 -21.17
C ALA A 188 -5.09 -15.92 -20.26
N PRO A 189 -6.12 -15.80 -19.39
CA PRO A 189 -6.49 -16.89 -18.50
C PRO A 189 -6.90 -18.08 -19.36
N ASP A 190 -6.10 -19.14 -19.37
CA ASP A 190 -6.49 -20.41 -19.96
C ASP A 190 -7.63 -20.98 -19.10
N PRO A 191 -8.86 -21.07 -19.62
CA PRO A 191 -10.01 -21.55 -18.86
C PRO A 191 -9.84 -22.99 -18.35
N ASN A 192 -8.85 -23.74 -18.85
CA ASN A 192 -8.55 -25.11 -18.42
C ASN A 192 -7.54 -25.21 -17.27
N GLN A 193 -6.88 -24.13 -16.85
CA GLN A 193 -5.91 -24.19 -15.73
C GLN A 193 -6.57 -24.54 -14.40
N LYS A 194 -7.79 -24.04 -14.16
CA LYS A 194 -8.51 -24.27 -12.90
C LYS A 194 -8.95 -25.73 -12.75
N ALA A 195 -9.33 -26.37 -13.87
CA ALA A 195 -9.66 -27.79 -13.92
C ALA A 195 -8.42 -28.66 -13.71
N ARG A 196 -7.30 -28.34 -14.37
CA ARG A 196 -6.03 -29.06 -14.18
C ARG A 196 -5.49 -28.95 -12.74
N ALA A 197 -5.61 -27.78 -12.12
CA ALA A 197 -5.18 -27.59 -10.73
C ALA A 197 -6.04 -28.39 -9.73
N GLN A 198 -7.36 -28.52 -9.99
CA GLN A 198 -8.25 -29.32 -9.15
C GLN A 198 -8.00 -30.83 -9.30
N ASP A 199 -7.80 -31.32 -10.53
CA ASP A 199 -7.45 -32.72 -10.77
C ASP A 199 -6.11 -33.09 -10.15
N MET A 200 -5.12 -32.19 -10.26
CA MET A 200 -3.79 -32.41 -9.66
C MET A 200 -3.86 -32.43 -8.12
N LYS A 201 -4.65 -31.55 -7.51
CA LYS A 201 -4.87 -31.54 -6.05
C LYS A 201 -5.53 -32.84 -5.58
N LYS A 202 -6.48 -33.37 -6.36
CA LYS A 202 -7.18 -34.61 -6.04
C LYS A 202 -6.26 -35.83 -6.16
N GLN A 203 -5.49 -35.92 -7.24
CA GLN A 203 -4.49 -36.98 -7.42
C GLN A 203 -3.41 -36.95 -6.33
N MET A 204 -2.94 -35.75 -5.95
CA MET A 204 -1.93 -35.61 -4.90
C MET A 204 -2.46 -36.02 -3.53
N GLN A 205 -3.73 -35.72 -3.22
CA GLN A 205 -4.40 -36.19 -1.99
C GLN A 205 -4.58 -37.71 -1.98
N GLU A 206 -4.96 -38.32 -3.10
CA GLU A 206 -5.12 -39.78 -3.21
C GLU A 206 -3.79 -40.52 -3.09
N MET A 207 -2.70 -40.00 -3.68
CA MET A 207 -1.36 -40.59 -3.51
C MET A 207 -0.81 -40.42 -2.10
N LYS A 208 -1.11 -39.29 -1.44
CA LYS A 208 -0.72 -39.03 -0.05
C LYS A 208 -1.42 -40.00 0.91
N ALA A 209 -2.70 -40.26 0.67
CA ALA A 209 -3.49 -41.19 1.47
C ALA A 209 -3.03 -42.66 1.31
N LYS A 210 -2.44 -43.01 0.16
CA LYS A 210 -1.89 -44.36 -0.10
C LYS A 210 -0.44 -44.55 0.36
N GLY A 211 0.23 -43.49 0.85
CA GLY A 211 1.62 -43.55 1.28
C GLY A 211 2.61 -43.84 0.14
N ASP A 212 2.22 -43.58 -1.12
CA ASP A 212 3.03 -43.91 -2.30
C ASP A 212 4.03 -42.80 -2.61
N ILE A 213 5.11 -42.77 -1.82
CA ILE A 213 6.20 -41.78 -1.94
C ILE A 213 6.92 -41.91 -3.30
N ALA A 214 7.02 -43.13 -3.84
CA ALA A 214 7.63 -43.39 -5.15
C ALA A 214 6.73 -42.88 -6.30
N GLY A 215 5.41 -43.05 -6.18
CA GLY A 215 4.42 -42.49 -7.10
C GLY A 215 4.42 -40.96 -7.12
N MET A 216 4.53 -40.30 -5.95
CA MET A 216 4.69 -38.86 -5.86
C MET A 216 5.98 -38.35 -6.52
N MET A 217 7.09 -39.05 -6.33
CA MET A 217 8.38 -38.66 -6.92
C MET A 217 8.38 -38.85 -8.45
N ASN A 218 7.77 -39.93 -8.95
CA ASN A 218 7.58 -40.16 -10.38
C ASN A 218 6.64 -39.13 -11.01
N MET A 219 5.55 -38.77 -10.32
CA MET A 219 4.63 -37.75 -10.79
C MET A 219 5.32 -36.37 -10.86
N ALA A 220 6.08 -35.99 -9.84
CA ALA A 220 6.88 -34.76 -9.86
C ALA A 220 7.93 -34.74 -10.99
N GLN A 221 8.53 -35.90 -11.32
CA GLN A 221 9.45 -36.02 -12.44
C GLN A 221 8.76 -36.02 -13.82
N GLN A 222 7.56 -36.60 -13.93
CA GLN A 222 6.79 -36.63 -15.17
C GLN A 222 6.20 -35.27 -15.53
N PHE A 223 5.73 -34.49 -14.54
CA PHE A 223 5.25 -33.13 -14.79
C PHE A 223 6.39 -32.12 -15.05
N ASN A 224 7.64 -32.50 -14.79
CA ASN A 224 8.83 -31.75 -15.21
C ASN A 224 9.36 -32.13 -16.61
N LYS A 225 8.67 -33.03 -17.33
CA LYS A 225 9.04 -33.42 -18.70
C LYS A 225 7.88 -33.22 -19.67
N ALA A 226 7.75 -32.00 -20.17
CA ALA A 226 7.16 -31.82 -21.50
C ALA A 226 8.14 -32.33 -22.57
N PRO A 227 7.69 -33.06 -23.62
CA PRO A 227 8.59 -33.54 -24.67
C PRO A 227 9.14 -32.36 -25.48
N GLY A 228 10.46 -32.20 -25.53
CA GLY A 228 11.15 -31.20 -26.36
C GLY A 228 11.83 -30.05 -25.60
N GLN A 229 11.77 -30.00 -24.27
CA GLN A 229 12.55 -29.05 -23.47
C GLN A 229 13.81 -29.72 -22.90
N THR A 230 14.97 -29.11 -23.18
CA THR A 230 16.23 -29.36 -22.44
C THR A 230 15.97 -29.22 -20.94
N GLN A 231 16.62 -30.08 -20.14
CA GLN A 231 16.43 -30.23 -18.69
C GLN A 231 16.12 -28.91 -17.96
N PRO A 232 14.91 -28.73 -17.40
CA PRO A 232 14.60 -27.64 -16.48
C PRO A 232 15.47 -27.66 -15.21
N GLY A 233 16.09 -28.81 -14.93
CA GLY A 233 16.88 -29.02 -13.72
C GLY A 233 18.16 -28.19 -13.62
N ALA A 234 18.89 -27.93 -14.71
CA ALA A 234 20.13 -27.16 -14.60
C ALA A 234 19.85 -25.67 -14.35
N ALA A 235 18.98 -25.05 -15.15
CA ALA A 235 18.62 -23.64 -14.98
C ALA A 235 17.86 -23.38 -13.68
N ALA A 236 16.94 -24.27 -13.27
CA ALA A 236 16.25 -24.14 -11.98
C ALA A 236 17.19 -24.38 -10.79
N MET A 237 18.17 -25.29 -10.92
CA MET A 237 19.18 -25.50 -9.87
C MET A 237 20.18 -24.32 -9.83
N ASP A 238 20.56 -23.75 -10.97
CA ASP A 238 21.39 -22.54 -11.04
C ASP A 238 20.67 -21.33 -10.45
N GLU A 239 19.36 -21.21 -10.69
CA GLU A 239 18.52 -20.17 -10.07
C GLU A 239 18.35 -20.40 -8.56
N MET A 240 18.16 -21.65 -8.12
CA MET A 240 18.18 -22.02 -6.69
C MET A 240 19.56 -21.81 -6.05
N ASN A 241 20.65 -21.92 -6.80
CA ASN A 241 22.02 -21.72 -6.31
C ASN A 241 22.45 -20.26 -6.33
N LYS A 242 21.80 -19.40 -7.11
CA LYS A 242 22.06 -17.96 -7.14
C LYS A 242 21.87 -17.37 -5.74
N ASP A 243 22.90 -16.69 -5.26
CA ASP A 243 22.79 -15.90 -4.05
C ASP A 243 22.39 -14.47 -4.43
N THR A 244 21.19 -14.07 -4.03
CA THR A 244 20.61 -12.75 -4.30
C THR A 244 20.54 -11.90 -3.04
N TRP A 245 21.20 -12.30 -1.95
CA TRP A 245 21.15 -11.62 -0.66
C TRP A 245 21.47 -10.13 -0.74
N ASP A 246 22.64 -9.77 -1.27
CA ASP A 246 23.08 -8.36 -1.37
C ASP A 246 22.14 -7.52 -2.25
N LEU A 247 21.52 -8.14 -3.26
CA LEU A 247 20.54 -7.49 -4.11
C LEU A 247 19.28 -7.12 -3.31
N TRP A 248 18.77 -8.03 -2.48
CA TRP A 248 17.61 -7.77 -1.64
C TRP A 248 17.91 -6.81 -0.49
N VAL A 249 19.10 -6.89 0.11
CA VAL A 249 19.56 -5.89 1.10
C VAL A 249 19.58 -4.50 0.47
N LYS A 250 20.20 -4.35 -0.70
CA LYS A 250 20.23 -3.08 -1.43
C LYS A 250 18.84 -2.59 -1.80
N CYS A 251 17.95 -3.50 -2.22
CA CYS A 251 16.55 -3.17 -2.49
C CYS A 251 15.87 -2.54 -1.26
N LEU A 252 16.03 -3.14 -0.08
CA LEU A 252 15.45 -2.62 1.16
C LEU A 252 16.07 -1.28 1.57
N GLU A 253 17.38 -1.11 1.41
CA GLU A 253 18.07 0.16 1.64
C GLU A 253 17.53 1.28 0.74
N ASP A 254 17.36 1.00 -0.55
CA ASP A 254 16.89 1.99 -1.51
C ASP A 254 15.41 2.32 -1.28
N ILE A 255 14.57 1.33 -0.94
CA ILE A 255 13.17 1.56 -0.52
C ILE A 255 13.12 2.41 0.75
N ALA A 256 13.98 2.16 1.73
CA ALA A 256 14.00 2.92 2.98
C ALA A 256 14.32 4.41 2.76
N LYS A 257 15.15 4.76 1.77
CA LYS A 257 15.47 6.16 1.42
C LYS A 257 14.26 6.92 0.89
N VAL A 258 13.30 6.21 0.27
CA VAL A 258 12.10 6.81 -0.36
C VAL A 258 10.81 6.49 0.42
N ALA A 259 10.94 5.89 1.60
CA ALA A 259 9.82 5.60 2.48
C ALA A 259 9.39 6.85 3.26
N TYR A 260 8.09 7.14 3.25
CA TYR A 260 7.47 8.21 4.03
C TYR A 260 6.51 7.61 5.05
N TRP A 261 6.45 8.14 6.27
CA TRP A 261 5.68 7.54 7.36
C TRP A 261 4.32 8.19 7.56
N THR A 262 4.21 9.48 7.25
CA THR A 262 2.95 10.21 7.39
C THR A 262 2.51 10.78 6.06
N ARG A 263 1.25 10.51 5.72
CA ARG A 263 0.52 11.14 4.61
C ARG A 263 -0.24 12.35 5.16
N ILE A 264 -0.15 13.48 4.47
CA ILE A 264 -0.82 14.74 4.82
C ILE A 264 -1.70 15.13 3.64
N GLU A 265 -2.98 15.34 3.88
CA GLU A 265 -3.97 15.70 2.87
C GLU A 265 -4.67 16.99 3.29
N TYR A 266 -4.43 18.06 2.55
CA TYR A 266 -5.01 19.37 2.80
C TYR A 266 -6.38 19.49 2.11
N ALA A 267 -7.34 20.15 2.76
CA ALA A 267 -8.64 20.44 2.15
C ALA A 267 -8.56 21.52 1.04
N ALA A 268 -7.49 22.32 1.04
CA ALA A 268 -7.18 23.33 0.03
C ALA A 268 -5.66 23.52 -0.04
N SER A 269 -5.15 24.04 -1.17
CA SER A 269 -3.72 24.30 -1.37
C SER A 269 -3.10 25.02 -0.17
N PRO A 270 -2.04 24.46 0.43
CA PRO A 270 -1.41 25.04 1.62
C PRO A 270 -0.66 26.33 1.28
N ARG A 271 -0.51 27.20 2.28
CA ARG A 271 0.24 28.48 2.15
C ARG A 271 1.64 28.40 2.76
#